data_AF-A0A963B5Y3-F1
#
_entry.id   AF-A0A963B5Y3-F1
#
_cell.length_a   1.000
_cell.length_b   1.000
_cell.length_c   1.000
_cell.angle_alpha   90.00
_cell.angle_beta   90.00
_cell.angle_gamma   90.00
#
_symmetry.space_group_name_H-M   'P 1'
#
loop_
_entity.id
_entity.type
_entity.pdbx_description
1 polymer ?
#
loop_
_entity_poly.entity_id
_entity_poly.type
_entity_poly.pdbx_seq_one_letter_code
_entity_poly.pdbx_strand_id
1 'polypeptide(L)'
;RAALELTRERANQNTAIEQRQEGARFSHLTQNRNSSLLQTAAISKHELDTVVSETRIAELQVRQELDNKRIAELELARAEAVLDRRTIRSPVDGVVVDRFKAAGEYIENEPVMRVAQL
;
A
#
# COMPACT_ATOMS: atom_id res chain seq x y z
N ARG A 1 -17.28 5.46 -7.26
CA ARG A 1 -17.26 4.12 -6.63
C ARG A 1 -16.17 3.26 -7.27
N ALA A 2 -16.12 3.14 -8.61
CA ALA A 2 -15.06 2.43 -9.34
C ALA A 2 -13.61 2.77 -8.91
N ALA A 3 -13.27 4.05 -8.65
CA ALA A 3 -11.93 4.43 -8.19
C ALA A 3 -11.56 3.89 -6.78
N LEU A 4 -12.54 3.80 -5.88
CA LEU A 4 -12.34 3.23 -4.54
C LEU A 4 -12.21 1.70 -4.63
N GLU A 5 -13.01 1.05 -5.47
CA GLU A 5 -12.92 -0.39 -5.69
C GLU A 5 -11.57 -0.78 -6.30
N LEU A 6 -11.06 -0.01 -7.26
CA LEU A 6 -9.74 -0.23 -7.86
C LEU A 6 -8.61 -0.11 -6.83
N THR A 7 -8.63 0.92 -5.98
CA THR A 7 -7.60 1.12 -4.94
C THR A 7 -7.68 0.05 -3.86
N ARG A 8 -8.88 -0.43 -3.54
CA ARG A 8 -9.09 -1.55 -2.60
C ARG A 8 -8.54 -2.86 -3.12
N GLU A 9 -8.83 -3.21 -4.38
CA GLU A 9 -8.27 -4.42 -5.00
C GLU A 9 -6.75 -4.38 -5.03
N ARG A 10 -6.16 -3.24 -5.40
CA ARG A 10 -4.70 -3.06 -5.40
C ARG A 10 -4.08 -3.20 -4.01
N ALA A 11 -4.70 -2.64 -2.98
CA ALA A 11 -4.20 -2.73 -1.60
C ALA A 11 -4.28 -4.16 -1.04
N ASN A 12 -5.26 -4.94 -1.48
CA ASN A 12 -5.46 -6.33 -1.03
C ASN A 12 -4.59 -7.35 -1.77
N GLN A 13 -4.02 -6.98 -2.91
CA GLN A 13 -3.24 -7.89 -3.75
C GLN A 13 -1.89 -8.23 -3.11
N ASN A 14 -1.67 -9.52 -2.80
CA ASN A 14 -0.43 -10.02 -2.19
C ASN A 14 0.42 -10.89 -3.13
N THR A 15 -0.12 -11.29 -4.28
CA THR A 15 0.51 -12.29 -5.16
C THR A 15 1.92 -11.90 -5.59
N ALA A 16 2.17 -10.62 -5.87
CA ALA A 16 3.51 -10.14 -6.24
C ALA A 16 4.51 -10.31 -5.08
N ILE A 17 4.10 -10.00 -3.85
CA ILE A 17 4.92 -10.17 -2.64
C ILE A 17 5.24 -11.66 -2.44
N GLU A 18 4.22 -12.52 -2.49
CA GLU A 18 4.36 -13.98 -2.34
C GLU A 18 5.33 -14.54 -3.39
N GLN A 19 5.17 -14.14 -4.65
CA GLN A 19 6.07 -14.55 -5.73
C GLN A 19 7.52 -14.13 -5.46
N ARG A 20 7.76 -12.88 -5.02
CA ARG A 20 9.13 -12.42 -4.70
C ARG A 20 9.69 -13.16 -3.49
N GLN A 21 8.85 -13.44 -2.48
CA GLN A 21 9.27 -14.17 -1.27
C GLN A 21 9.74 -15.58 -1.60
N GLU A 22 9.01 -16.30 -2.46
CA GLU A 22 9.43 -17.62 -2.92
C GLU A 22 10.74 -17.55 -3.73
N GLY A 23 10.90 -16.55 -4.58
CA GLY A 23 12.16 -16.30 -5.31
C GLY A 23 13.36 -16.03 -4.38
N ALA A 24 13.17 -15.19 -3.35
CA ALA A 24 14.19 -14.91 -2.35
C ALA A 24 14.52 -16.16 -1.51
N ARG A 25 13.51 -16.94 -1.13
CA ARG A 25 13.67 -18.20 -0.41
C ARG A 25 14.51 -19.19 -1.20
N PHE A 26 14.20 -19.36 -2.49
CA PHE A 26 14.98 -20.22 -3.37
C PHE A 26 16.44 -19.74 -3.53
N SER A 27 16.64 -18.43 -3.65
CA SER A 27 17.98 -17.84 -3.76
C SER A 27 18.82 -18.09 -2.50
N HIS A 28 18.23 -17.91 -1.32
CA HIS A 28 18.88 -18.24 -0.04
C HIS A 28 19.29 -19.71 0.08
N LEU A 29 18.41 -20.64 -0.33
CA LEU A 29 18.73 -22.07 -0.31
C LEU A 29 19.92 -22.38 -1.24
N THR A 30 19.95 -21.71 -2.39
CA THR A 30 21.06 -21.84 -3.35
C THR A 30 22.35 -21.25 -2.81
N GLN A 31 22.31 -20.08 -2.18
CA GLN A 31 23.46 -19.47 -1.49
C GLN A 31 24.03 -20.38 -0.42
N ASN A 32 23.18 -20.95 0.45
CA ASN A 32 23.62 -21.84 1.53
C ASN A 32 24.29 -23.09 0.98
N ARG A 33 23.71 -23.70 -0.05
CA ARG A 33 24.29 -24.86 -0.74
C ARG A 33 25.63 -24.54 -1.39
N ASN A 34 25.72 -23.41 -2.10
CA ASN A 34 26.96 -23.01 -2.76
C ASN A 34 28.05 -22.64 -1.76
N SER A 35 27.71 -22.10 -0.60
CA SER A 35 28.66 -21.86 0.48
C SER A 35 29.32 -23.17 0.94
N SER A 36 28.53 -24.23 1.12
CA SER A 36 29.06 -25.58 1.44
C SER A 36 29.89 -26.17 0.30
N LEU A 37 29.50 -25.96 -0.96
CA LEU A 37 30.26 -26.44 -2.13
C LEU A 37 31.61 -25.71 -2.31
N LEU A 38 31.69 -24.43 -1.92
CA LEU A 38 32.95 -23.71 -1.94
C LEU A 38 33.93 -24.28 -0.90
N GLN A 39 33.43 -24.70 0.27
CA GLN A 39 34.27 -25.34 1.31
C GLN A 39 34.90 -26.64 0.83
N THR A 40 34.22 -27.37 -0.07
CA THR A 40 34.74 -28.58 -0.70
C THR A 40 35.48 -28.31 -2.01
N ALA A 41 35.74 -27.04 -2.35
CA ALA A 41 36.36 -26.58 -3.59
C ALA A 41 35.66 -27.08 -4.88
N ALA A 42 34.37 -27.38 -4.81
CA ALA A 42 33.57 -27.86 -5.94
C ALA A 42 33.08 -26.74 -6.87
N ILE A 43 33.13 -25.49 -6.41
CA ILE A 43 32.78 -24.29 -7.18
C ILE A 43 33.83 -23.19 -6.98
N SER A 44 33.86 -22.20 -7.87
CA SER A 44 34.72 -21.04 -7.71
C SER A 44 34.16 -20.03 -6.70
N LYS A 45 35.05 -19.19 -6.13
CA LYS A 45 34.62 -18.07 -5.28
C LYS A 45 33.73 -17.08 -6.05
N HIS A 46 34.03 -16.86 -7.33
CA HIS A 46 33.24 -15.98 -8.19
C HIS A 46 31.79 -16.44 -8.34
N GLU A 47 31.55 -17.74 -8.48
CA GLU A 47 30.19 -18.31 -8.48
C GLU A 47 29.45 -18.05 -7.17
N LEU A 48 30.13 -18.19 -6.02
CA LEU A 48 29.50 -17.87 -4.73
C LEU A 48 29.15 -16.38 -4.63
N ASP A 49 30.07 -15.49 -5.02
CA ASP A 49 29.86 -14.04 -4.98
C ASP A 49 28.69 -13.61 -5.88
N THR A 50 28.51 -14.26 -7.03
CA THR A 50 27.33 -14.07 -7.91
C THR A 50 26.04 -14.47 -7.21
N VAL A 51 25.98 -15.67 -6.61
CA VAL A 51 24.77 -16.15 -5.92
C VAL A 51 24.43 -15.29 -4.69
N VAL A 52 25.44 -14.81 -3.96
CA VAL A 52 25.26 -13.86 -2.85
C VAL A 52 24.62 -12.57 -3.37
N SER A 53 25.11 -12.05 -4.49
CA SER A 53 24.58 -10.84 -5.12
C SER A 53 23.14 -11.03 -5.60
N GLU A 54 22.84 -12.15 -6.26
CA GLU A 54 21.48 -12.51 -6.70
C GLU A 54 20.51 -12.64 -5.52
N THR A 55 20.94 -13.27 -4.42
CA THR A 55 20.13 -13.39 -3.21
C THR A 55 19.78 -12.03 -2.63
N ARG A 56 20.77 -11.13 -2.55
CA ARG A 56 20.56 -9.77 -2.08
C ARG A 56 19.60 -8.99 -2.99
N ILE A 57 19.69 -9.17 -4.32
CA ILE A 57 18.74 -8.58 -5.27
C ILE A 57 17.33 -9.11 -5.02
N ALA A 58 17.17 -10.42 -4.81
CA ALA A 58 15.87 -11.03 -4.55
C ALA A 58 15.23 -10.51 -3.25
N GLU A 59 16.01 -10.36 -2.17
CA GLU A 59 15.56 -9.73 -0.92
C GLU A 59 15.09 -8.28 -1.13
N LEU A 60 15.84 -7.50 -1.91
CA LEU A 60 15.47 -6.11 -2.23
C LEU A 60 14.19 -6.04 -3.03
N GLN A 61 13.95 -6.99 -3.94
CA GLN A 61 12.70 -7.07 -4.69
C GLN A 61 11.51 -7.38 -3.77
N VAL A 62 11.66 -8.25 -2.76
CA VAL A 62 10.60 -8.46 -1.75
C VAL A 62 10.27 -7.16 -1.03
N ARG A 63 11.30 -6.42 -0.59
CA ARG A 63 11.11 -5.13 0.08
C ARG A 63 10.39 -4.13 -0.81
N GLN A 64 10.78 -4.05 -2.09
CA GLN A 64 10.12 -3.17 -3.05
C GLN A 64 8.62 -3.46 -3.18
N GLU A 65 8.22 -4.73 -3.25
CA GLU A 65 6.78 -5.06 -3.35
C GLU A 65 6.02 -4.80 -2.04
N LEU A 66 6.67 -4.94 -0.88
CA LEU A 66 6.09 -4.54 0.40
C LEU A 66 5.87 -3.03 0.47
N ASP A 67 6.85 -2.24 0.00
CA ASP A 67 6.74 -0.78 -0.08
C ASP A 67 5.62 -0.37 -1.06
N ASN A 68 5.51 -1.04 -2.20
CA ASN A 68 4.43 -0.83 -3.17
C ASN A 68 3.05 -1.09 -2.54
N LYS A 69 2.90 -2.19 -1.80
CA LYS A 69 1.66 -2.49 -1.07
C LYS A 69 1.35 -1.39 -0.05
N ARG A 70 2.35 -0.92 0.69
CA ARG A 70 2.15 0.16 1.66
C ARG A 70 1.67 1.45 1.00
N ILE A 71 2.19 1.78 -0.17
CA ILE A 71 1.72 2.92 -0.96
C ILE A 71 0.25 2.71 -1.38
N ALA A 72 -0.11 1.51 -1.86
CA ALA A 72 -1.49 1.21 -2.25
C ALA A 72 -2.48 1.31 -1.07
N GLU A 73 -2.09 0.89 0.13
CA GLU A 73 -2.90 1.07 1.36
C GLU A 73 -3.13 2.55 1.68
N LEU A 74 -2.10 3.38 1.54
CA LEU A 74 -2.21 4.83 1.76
C LEU A 74 -3.09 5.50 0.69
N GLU A 75 -3.01 5.06 -0.56
CA GLU A 75 -3.90 5.52 -1.63
C GLU A 75 -5.37 5.16 -1.37
N LEU A 76 -5.63 3.94 -0.86
CA LEU A 76 -6.96 3.52 -0.44
C LEU A 76 -7.50 4.44 0.67
N ALA A 77 -6.73 4.65 1.74
CA ALA A 77 -7.12 5.51 2.85
C ALA A 77 -7.42 6.95 2.38
N ARG A 78 -6.62 7.48 1.46
CA ARG A 78 -6.86 8.79 0.83
C ARG A 78 -8.16 8.79 0.02
N ALA A 79 -8.43 7.75 -0.76
CA ALA A 79 -9.65 7.63 -1.55
C ALA A 79 -10.91 7.54 -0.68
N GLU A 80 -10.83 6.86 0.47
CA GLU A 80 -11.90 6.78 1.47
C GLU A 80 -12.18 8.17 2.08
N ALA A 81 -11.14 8.89 2.52
CA ALA A 81 -11.30 10.25 3.06
C ALA A 81 -11.92 11.23 2.05
N VAL A 82 -11.56 11.12 0.77
CA VAL A 82 -12.16 11.94 -0.30
C VAL A 82 -13.63 11.59 -0.53
N LEU A 83 -14.00 10.32 -0.42
CA LEU A 83 -15.40 9.91 -0.52
C LEU A 83 -16.22 10.43 0.66
N ASP A 84 -15.67 10.35 1.88
CA ASP A 84 -16.32 10.84 3.09
C ASP A 84 -16.58 12.35 3.02
N ARG A 85 -15.68 13.13 2.40
CA ARG A 85 -15.89 14.57 2.19
C ARG A 85 -17.11 14.89 1.30
N ARG A 86 -17.65 13.93 0.54
CA ARG A 86 -18.91 14.12 -0.21
C ARG A 86 -20.15 14.09 0.67
N THR A 87 -20.01 13.68 1.93
CA THR A 87 -21.09 13.67 2.91
C THR A 87 -20.78 14.70 3.99
N ILE A 88 -21.53 15.79 4.02
CA ILE A 88 -21.45 16.76 5.11
C ILE A 88 -22.21 16.17 6.30
N ARG A 89 -21.53 15.95 7.43
CA ARG A 89 -22.12 15.51 8.70
C ARG A 89 -22.12 16.68 9.68
N SER A 90 -23.13 16.76 10.54
CA SER A 90 -23.11 17.70 11.65
C SER A 90 -22.02 17.30 12.65
N PRO A 91 -21.14 18.23 13.09
CA PRO A 91 -20.13 17.95 14.11
C PRO A 91 -20.72 17.85 15.52
N VAL A 92 -21.97 18.30 15.71
CA VAL A 92 -22.68 18.31 16.99
C VAL A 92 -24.07 17.69 16.83
N ASP A 93 -24.56 17.04 17.89
CA ASP A 93 -25.96 16.67 18.00
C ASP A 93 -26.77 17.93 18.33
N GLY A 94 -27.67 18.32 17.44
CA GLY A 94 -28.34 19.61 17.53
C GLY A 94 -29.42 19.82 16.48
N VAL A 95 -30.07 20.97 16.52
CA VAL A 95 -31.13 21.35 15.58
C VAL A 95 -30.56 22.31 14.54
N VAL A 96 -30.92 22.11 13.27
CA VAL A 96 -30.56 23.03 12.18
C VAL A 96 -31.32 24.34 12.38
N VAL A 97 -30.58 25.43 12.58
CA VAL A 97 -31.14 26.78 12.80
C VAL A 97 -31.30 27.51 11.48
N ASP A 98 -30.25 27.49 10.64
CA ASP A 98 -30.25 28.15 9.34
C ASP A 98 -29.62 27.27 8.27
N ARG A 99 -30.16 27.35 7.05
CA ARG A 99 -29.58 26.73 5.86
C ARG A 99 -29.20 27.82 4.88
N PHE A 100 -27.90 27.99 4.63
CA PHE A 100 -27.37 29.04 3.76
C PHE A 100 -27.32 28.64 2.30
N LYS A 101 -27.31 27.33 2.00
CA LYS A 101 -27.15 26.81 0.64
C LYS A 101 -28.13 25.68 0.35
N ALA A 102 -28.65 25.64 -0.87
CA ALA A 102 -29.52 24.58 -1.36
C ALA A 102 -28.76 23.55 -2.20
N ALA A 103 -29.38 22.38 -2.40
CA ALA A 103 -28.80 21.34 -3.26
C ALA A 103 -28.65 21.86 -4.70
N GLY A 104 -27.46 21.66 -5.30
CA GLY A 104 -27.13 22.10 -6.66
C GLY A 104 -26.40 23.43 -6.74
N GLU A 105 -26.27 24.18 -5.65
CA GLU A 105 -25.46 25.40 -5.60
C GLU A 105 -23.96 25.08 -5.50
N TYR A 106 -23.14 25.81 -6.26
CA TYR A 106 -21.67 25.73 -6.16
C TYR A 106 -21.19 26.40 -4.87
N ILE A 107 -20.28 25.74 -4.17
CA ILE A 107 -19.69 26.21 -2.91
C ILE A 107 -18.20 25.92 -2.95
N GLU A 108 -17.38 26.91 -2.57
CA GLU A 108 -15.94 26.74 -2.42
C GLU A 108 -15.54 26.68 -0.94
N ASN A 109 -15.72 27.76 -0.19
CA ASN A 109 -15.41 27.84 1.25
C ASN A 109 -16.49 28.61 2.06
N GLU A 110 -17.75 28.55 1.62
CA GLU A 110 -18.87 29.23 2.28
C GLU A 110 -19.61 28.29 3.25
N PRO A 111 -20.15 28.81 4.37
CA PRO A 111 -20.94 28.01 5.30
C PRO A 111 -22.21 27.47 4.62
N VAL A 112 -22.50 26.18 4.81
CA VAL A 112 -23.64 25.50 4.18
C VAL A 112 -24.88 25.52 5.08
N MET A 113 -24.69 25.38 6.40
CA MET A 113 -25.74 25.33 7.41
C MET A 113 -25.22 25.73 8.79
N ARG A 114 -26.13 26.17 9.68
CA ARG A 114 -25.88 26.47 11.09
C ARG A 114 -26.65 25.47 11.95
N VAL A 115 -25.96 24.82 12.87
CA VAL A 115 -26.55 23.85 13.83
C VAL A 115 -26.34 24.39 15.24
N ALA A 116 -27.39 24.36 16.07
CA ALA A 116 -27.31 24.69 17.49
C ALA A 116 -27.45 23.42 18.33
N GLN A 117 -26.54 23.24 19.28
CA GLN A 117 -26.59 22.19 20.28
C GLN A 117 -27.64 22.53 21.35
N LEU A 118 -28.43 21.54 21.76
CA LEU A 118 -29.38 21.66 22.87
C LEU A 118 -28.70 21.41 24.21
#